data_AF-A0A830C3T1-F1
#
_entry.id   AF-A0A830C3T1-F1
#
_cell.length_a   1.000
_cell.length_b   1.000
_cell.length_c   1.000
_cell.angle_alpha   90.00
_cell.angle_beta   90.00
_cell.angle_gamma   90.00
#
_symmetry.space_group_name_H-M   'P 1'
#
loop_
_entity.id
_entity.type
_entity.pdbx_description
1 polymer ?
#
loop_
_entity_poly.entity_id
_entity_poly.type
_entity_poly.pdbx_seq_one_letter_code
_entity_poly.pdbx_strand_id
1 'polypeptide(L)'
;MHKNQLQELAQRSCFNLPSYVCIREGPDYAPRFKDPVNFNGEIFEGPTYSTTLRQAEHAAVEVALYKSPTSRVLDETGVYKNLLQETAHRAGLKLPLYTTVRSGPGHVPVFTSTVELAGLSFTGEPAKTKKQAEKNAAITAWSALKKSKSLYFIFYFFLISIYLFILFLMQCQIMVHCLKQVKK
;
A
#
# COMPACT_ATOMS: atom_id res chain seq x y z
N MET A 1 -20.64 16.43 7.25
CA MET A 1 -20.17 15.15 6.66
C MET A 1 -18.65 15.08 6.53
N HIS A 2 -17.92 16.19 6.29
CA HIS A 2 -16.46 16.17 6.10
C HIS A 2 -15.61 16.08 7.39
N LYS A 3 -16.08 16.60 8.54
CA LYS A 3 -15.41 16.38 9.84
C LYS A 3 -15.23 14.89 10.16
N ASN A 4 -16.21 14.07 9.79
CA ASN A 4 -16.20 12.64 10.07
C ASN A 4 -15.05 11.93 9.36
N GLN A 5 -14.73 12.32 8.12
CA GLN A 5 -13.64 11.70 7.36
C GLN A 5 -12.28 11.93 8.02
N LEU A 6 -11.98 13.17 8.43
CA LEU A 6 -10.72 13.50 9.08
C LEU A 6 -10.64 12.91 10.49
N GLN A 7 -11.78 12.84 11.19
CA GLN A 7 -11.91 12.24 12.52
C GLN A 7 -11.74 10.72 12.49
N GLU A 8 -12.39 10.01 11.56
CA GLU A 8 -12.21 8.57 11.34
C GLU A 8 -10.76 8.27 10.96
N LEU A 9 -10.15 9.11 10.11
CA LEU A 9 -8.75 8.97 9.73
C LEU A 9 -7.82 9.14 10.95
N ALA A 10 -8.07 10.14 11.81
CA ALA A 10 -7.31 10.32 13.05
C ALA A 10 -7.44 9.12 14.00
N GLN A 11 -8.67 8.64 14.20
CA GLN A 11 -8.99 7.52 15.10
C GLN A 11 -8.35 6.21 14.64
N ARG A 12 -8.47 5.87 13.35
CA ARG A 12 -7.85 4.65 12.77
C ARG A 12 -6.32 4.67 12.84
N SER A 13 -5.75 5.85 13.03
CA SER A 13 -4.31 6.08 12.89
C SER A 13 -3.59 6.39 14.19
N CYS A 14 -4.31 6.45 15.31
CA CYS A 14 -3.85 6.90 16.62
C CYS A 14 -3.22 8.31 16.60
N PHE A 15 -3.76 9.22 15.78
CA PHE A 15 -3.36 10.63 15.79
C PHE A 15 -4.20 11.44 16.78
N ASN A 16 -3.66 12.61 17.15
CA ASN A 16 -4.44 13.60 17.87
C ASN A 16 -5.68 13.97 17.06
N LEU A 17 -6.82 14.08 17.73
CA LEU A 17 -8.07 14.48 17.10
C LEU A 17 -7.90 15.85 16.43
N PRO A 18 -8.41 16.04 15.19
CA PRO A 18 -8.30 17.32 14.51
C PRO A 18 -8.99 18.42 15.30
N SER A 19 -8.34 19.57 15.44
CA SER A 19 -8.95 20.76 16.04
C SER A 19 -9.28 21.78 14.96
N TYR A 20 -10.49 22.31 15.01
CA TYR A 20 -11.03 23.28 14.05
C TYR A 20 -11.05 24.66 14.69
N VAL A 21 -10.64 25.68 13.93
CA VAL A 21 -10.69 27.08 14.37
C VAL A 21 -11.46 27.88 13.34
N CYS A 22 -12.58 28.47 13.75
CA CYS A 22 -13.39 29.28 12.85
C CYS A 22 -12.97 30.76 12.93
N ILE A 23 -12.62 31.33 11.78
CA ILE A 23 -12.29 32.74 11.62
C ILE A 23 -13.36 33.38 10.74
N ARG A 24 -14.04 34.40 11.28
CA ARG A 24 -15.02 35.22 10.55
C ARG A 24 -14.45 36.62 10.36
N GLU A 25 -14.39 37.08 9.12
CA GLU A 25 -13.91 38.39 8.74
C GLU A 25 -14.91 39.08 7.79
N GLY A 26 -14.77 40.39 7.62
CA GLY A 26 -15.60 41.17 6.70
C GLY A 26 -16.85 41.78 7.34
N PRO A 27 -17.51 42.69 6.63
CA PRO A 27 -18.68 43.41 7.13
C PRO A 27 -19.89 42.50 7.30
N ASP A 28 -20.85 42.90 8.14
CA ASP A 28 -22.01 42.06 8.49
C ASP A 28 -22.85 41.64 7.28
N TYR A 29 -22.88 42.45 6.22
CA TYR A 29 -23.59 42.17 4.98
C TYR A 29 -22.79 41.31 3.97
N ALA A 30 -21.50 41.07 4.20
CA ALA A 30 -20.65 40.24 3.36
C ALA A 30 -19.59 39.48 4.20
N PRO A 31 -20.03 38.56 5.08
CA PRO A 31 -19.12 37.80 5.92
C PRO A 31 -18.28 36.82 5.09
N ARG A 32 -17.01 36.75 5.44
CA ARG A 32 -16.01 35.84 4.89
C ARG A 32 -15.54 34.90 5.98
N PHE A 33 -15.41 33.62 5.66
CA PHE A 33 -15.07 32.57 6.60
C PHE A 33 -13.79 31.86 6.16
N LYS A 34 -12.95 31.57 7.15
CA LYS A 34 -11.84 30.63 7.08
C LYS A 34 -11.98 29.64 8.24
N ASP A 35 -11.67 28.38 8.00
CA ASP A 35 -11.74 27.33 9.04
C ASP A 35 -10.47 26.48 9.04
N PRO A 36 -9.30 27.03 9.45
CA PRO A 36 -8.07 26.26 9.56
C PRO A 36 -8.25 25.05 10.47
N VAL A 37 -7.74 23.90 10.00
CA VAL A 37 -7.77 22.62 10.72
C VAL A 37 -6.36 22.24 11.12
N ASN A 38 -6.14 22.07 12.42
CA ASN A 38 -4.91 21.47 12.92
C ASN A 38 -5.06 19.95 12.87
N PHE A 39 -4.24 19.29 12.06
CA PHE A 39 -4.13 17.86 11.98
C PHE A 39 -2.68 17.45 12.28
N ASN A 40 -2.47 16.76 13.40
CA ASN A 40 -1.16 16.25 13.82
C ASN A 40 -0.07 17.34 13.98
N GLY A 41 -0.45 18.55 14.41
CA GLY A 41 0.48 19.67 14.63
C GLY A 41 0.69 20.54 13.39
N GLU A 42 0.14 20.17 12.24
CA GLU A 42 0.14 20.97 11.01
C GLU A 42 -1.21 21.64 10.81
N ILE A 43 -1.21 22.92 10.42
CA ILE A 43 -2.43 23.69 10.16
C ILE A 43 -2.69 23.71 8.66
N PHE A 44 -3.87 23.24 8.26
CA PHE A 44 -4.35 23.22 6.89
C PHE A 44 -5.50 24.20 6.73
N GLU A 45 -5.41 25.08 5.73
CA GLU A 45 -6.47 26.01 5.39
C GLU A 45 -6.79 25.98 3.89
N GLY A 46 -8.03 26.35 3.56
CA GLY A 46 -8.46 26.52 2.18
C GLY A 46 -7.73 27.67 1.49
N PRO A 47 -7.53 27.61 0.16
CA PRO A 47 -6.78 28.62 -0.60
C PRO A 47 -7.48 29.99 -0.64
N THR A 48 -8.80 30.03 -0.42
CA THR A 48 -9.61 31.24 -0.50
C THR A 48 -10.58 31.34 0.66
N TYR A 49 -10.99 32.57 0.98
CA TYR A 49 -12.09 32.83 1.91
C TYR A 49 -13.40 32.37 1.29
N SER A 50 -14.25 31.73 2.09
CA SER A 50 -15.58 31.27 1.66
C SER A 50 -16.69 32.16 2.21
N THR A 51 -17.84 32.19 1.55
CA THR A 51 -19.02 32.95 2.03
C THR A 51 -19.79 32.20 3.11
N THR A 52 -19.50 30.90 3.30
CA THR A 52 -20.10 30.08 4.35
C THR A 52 -19.03 29.31 5.12
N LEU A 53 -19.27 29.12 6.43
CA LEU A 53 -18.39 28.35 7.30
C LEU A 53 -18.26 26.88 6.85
N ARG A 54 -19.36 26.28 6.36
CA ARG A 54 -19.35 24.90 5.83
C ARG A 54 -18.42 24.71 4.63
N GLN A 55 -18.34 25.70 3.74
CA GLN A 55 -17.44 25.66 2.59
C GLN A 55 -15.98 25.85 3.01
N ALA A 56 -15.73 26.79 3.93
CA ALA A 56 -14.39 27.01 4.47
C ALA A 56 -13.84 25.74 5.15
N GLU A 57 -14.69 25.08 5.94
CA GLU A 57 -14.40 23.81 6.59
C GLU A 57 -14.10 22.71 5.58
N HIS A 58 -14.93 22.55 4.56
CA HIS A 58 -14.73 21.55 3.52
C HIS A 58 -13.40 21.76 2.78
N ALA A 59 -13.10 23.00 2.38
CA ALA A 59 -11.86 23.33 1.68
C ALA A 59 -10.62 23.04 2.53
N ALA A 60 -10.65 23.35 3.83
CA ALA A 60 -9.55 23.05 4.73
C ALA A 60 -9.35 21.53 4.92
N VAL A 61 -10.43 20.76 5.04
CA VAL A 61 -10.40 19.30 5.12
C VAL A 61 -9.85 18.67 3.83
N GLU A 62 -10.28 19.13 2.66
CA GLU A 62 -9.76 18.65 1.37
C GLU A 62 -8.26 18.90 1.24
N VAL A 63 -7.82 20.09 1.61
CA VAL A 63 -6.39 20.45 1.63
C VAL A 63 -5.64 19.55 2.60
N ALA A 64 -6.16 19.29 3.79
CA ALA A 64 -5.56 18.36 4.75
C ALA A 64 -5.46 16.94 4.18
N LEU A 65 -6.52 16.42 3.56
CA LEU A 65 -6.53 15.07 2.97
C LEU A 65 -5.52 14.93 1.82
N TYR A 66 -5.39 15.93 0.96
CA TYR A 66 -4.49 15.87 -0.20
C TYR A 66 -3.02 16.22 0.12
N LYS A 67 -2.81 17.23 0.97
CA LYS A 67 -1.47 17.74 1.30
C LYS A 67 -0.83 17.04 2.48
N SER A 68 -1.59 16.49 3.42
CA SER A 68 -1.00 15.84 4.58
C SER A 68 -0.16 14.64 4.12
N PRO A 69 1.16 14.60 4.41
CA PRO A 69 1.97 13.41 4.15
C PRO A 69 1.45 12.20 4.92
N THR A 70 0.70 12.45 6.00
CA THR A 70 0.10 11.43 6.84
C THR A 70 -1.03 10.69 6.14
N SER A 71 -1.85 11.34 5.29
CA SER A 71 -2.86 10.63 4.48
C SER A 71 -2.20 9.65 3.51
N ARG A 72 -1.12 10.06 2.84
CA ARG A 72 -0.34 9.23 1.90
C ARG A 72 0.36 8.07 2.61
N VAL A 73 0.93 8.30 3.78
CA VAL A 73 1.63 7.26 4.56
C VAL A 73 0.66 6.21 5.13
N LEU A 74 -0.57 6.62 5.47
CA LEU A 74 -1.62 5.72 5.96
C LEU A 74 -2.25 4.87 4.85
N ASP A 75 -2.52 5.47 3.70
CA ASP A 75 -3.10 4.76 2.56
C ASP A 75 -2.18 3.61 2.14
N GLU A 76 -0.88 3.87 2.01
CA GLU A 76 0.07 2.85 1.58
C GLU A 76 0.23 1.72 2.61
N THR A 77 0.27 2.01 3.91
CA THR A 77 0.51 0.97 4.94
C THR A 77 -0.69 0.03 5.09
N GLY A 78 -1.92 0.57 5.05
CA GLY A 78 -3.14 -0.24 5.05
C GLY A 78 -3.30 -1.04 3.76
N VAL A 79 -2.97 -0.43 2.62
CA VAL A 79 -3.03 -1.06 1.30
C VAL A 79 -2.11 -2.27 1.22
N TYR A 80 -0.84 -2.19 1.64
CA TYR A 80 0.07 -3.34 1.52
C TYR A 80 -0.29 -4.50 2.46
N LYS A 81 -0.74 -4.21 3.69
CA LYS A 81 -1.21 -5.25 4.61
C LYS A 81 -2.44 -5.97 4.07
N ASN A 82 -3.41 -5.21 3.55
CA ASN A 82 -4.62 -5.78 2.98
C ASN A 82 -4.33 -6.55 1.68
N LEU A 83 -3.49 -6.01 0.79
CA LEU A 83 -3.07 -6.70 -0.43
C LEU A 83 -2.38 -8.04 -0.15
N LEU A 84 -1.49 -8.09 0.85
CA LEU A 84 -0.83 -9.32 1.26
C LEU A 84 -1.83 -10.33 1.83
N GLN A 85 -2.79 -9.86 2.63
CA GLN A 85 -3.85 -10.69 3.19
C GLN A 85 -4.77 -11.27 2.11
N GLU A 86 -5.30 -10.43 1.21
CA GLU A 86 -6.13 -10.87 0.09
C GLU A 86 -5.38 -11.83 -0.83
N THR A 87 -4.09 -11.57 -1.10
CA THR A 87 -3.28 -12.44 -1.94
C THR A 87 -3.03 -13.79 -1.30
N ALA A 88 -2.72 -13.83 0.00
CA ALA A 88 -2.58 -15.08 0.75
C ALA A 88 -3.89 -15.87 0.73
N HIS A 89 -5.02 -15.20 0.98
CA HIS A 89 -6.33 -15.83 0.97
C HIS A 89 -6.70 -16.41 -0.41
N ARG A 90 -6.52 -15.64 -1.49
CA ARG A 90 -6.77 -16.10 -2.87
C ARG A 90 -5.87 -17.26 -3.27
N ALA A 91 -4.65 -17.32 -2.74
CA ALA A 91 -3.70 -18.40 -3.00
C ALA A 91 -3.91 -19.63 -2.09
N GLY A 92 -4.89 -19.59 -1.17
CA GLY A 92 -5.11 -20.67 -0.20
C GLY A 92 -3.99 -20.81 0.84
N LEU A 93 -3.21 -19.75 1.04
CA LEU A 93 -2.08 -19.71 1.97
C LEU A 93 -2.53 -19.24 3.37
N LYS A 94 -1.70 -19.55 4.37
CA LYS A 94 -1.88 -19.02 5.73
C LYS A 94 -1.76 -17.48 5.74
N LEU A 95 -2.49 -16.85 6.65
CA LEU A 95 -2.49 -15.40 6.81
C LEU A 95 -1.08 -14.86 7.14
N PRO A 96 -0.71 -13.66 6.64
CA PRO A 96 0.61 -13.09 6.88
C PRO A 96 0.85 -12.80 8.36
N LEU A 97 1.97 -13.28 8.91
CA LEU A 97 2.36 -13.03 10.29
C LEU A 97 3.39 -11.90 10.36
N TYR A 98 3.14 -10.90 11.21
CA TYR A 98 4.07 -9.79 11.44
C TYR A 98 4.79 -9.92 12.78
N THR A 99 6.12 -10.02 12.73
CA THR A 99 6.98 -10.04 13.91
C THR A 99 7.80 -8.76 13.93
N THR A 100 7.79 -8.01 15.03
CA THR A 100 8.61 -6.80 15.17
C THR A 100 9.57 -6.94 16.33
N VAL A 101 10.84 -6.67 16.05
CA VAL A 101 11.92 -6.67 17.03
C VAL A 101 12.34 -5.23 17.29
N ARG A 102 12.44 -4.87 18.57
CA ARG A 102 13.01 -3.58 19.00
C ARG A 102 14.47 -3.80 19.40
N SER A 103 15.34 -3.01 18.82
CA SER A 103 16.79 -3.02 19.02
C SER A 103 17.32 -1.60 19.27
N GLY A 104 18.58 -1.48 19.69
CA GLY A 104 19.27 -0.21 19.85
C GLY A 104 19.18 0.42 21.25
N PRO A 105 19.92 1.52 21.47
CA PRO A 105 19.98 2.20 22.76
C PRO A 105 18.61 2.74 23.18
N GLY A 106 18.34 2.82 24.48
CA GLY A 106 17.05 3.32 25.00
C GLY A 106 16.66 4.72 24.49
N HIS A 107 17.66 5.55 24.15
CA HIS A 107 17.48 6.91 23.61
C HIS A 107 17.34 6.96 22.08
N VAL A 108 17.69 5.89 21.34
CA VAL A 108 17.49 5.76 19.89
C VAL A 108 16.98 4.35 19.56
N PRO A 109 15.68 4.07 19.80
CA PRO A 109 15.12 2.76 19.47
C PRO A 109 15.04 2.56 17.95
N VAL A 110 15.47 1.40 17.51
CA VAL A 110 15.35 0.91 16.14
C VAL A 110 14.38 -0.27 16.13
N PHE A 111 13.40 -0.22 15.24
CA PHE A 111 12.41 -1.27 15.06
C PHE A 111 12.64 -1.94 13.71
N THR A 112 12.72 -3.25 13.71
CA THR A 112 12.81 -4.06 12.50
C THR A 112 11.62 -5.01 12.48
N SER A 113 10.88 -5.02 11.39
CA SER A 113 9.73 -5.92 11.23
C SER A 113 9.98 -6.92 10.12
N THR A 114 9.47 -8.12 10.33
CA THR A 114 9.50 -9.23 9.39
C THR A 114 8.08 -9.72 9.16
N VAL A 115 7.70 -9.94 7.91
CA VAL A 115 6.43 -10.55 7.53
C VAL A 115 6.65 -11.93 6.95
N GLU A 116 5.94 -12.92 7.47
CA GLU A 116 5.98 -14.29 6.98
C GLU A 116 4.76 -14.57 6.10
N LEU A 117 4.98 -15.00 4.86
CA LEU A 117 3.93 -15.32 3.90
C LEU A 117 4.38 -16.46 2.98
N ALA A 118 3.53 -17.48 2.81
CA ALA A 118 3.84 -18.69 2.05
C ALA A 118 5.07 -19.48 2.56
N GLY A 119 5.40 -19.38 3.86
CA GLY A 119 6.63 -19.97 4.42
C GLY A 119 7.91 -19.20 4.04
N LEU A 120 7.78 -18.04 3.41
CA LEU A 120 8.88 -17.11 3.13
C LEU A 120 8.82 -15.96 4.14
N SER A 121 9.96 -15.64 4.74
CA SER A 121 10.09 -14.50 5.64
C SER A 121 10.72 -13.30 4.91
N PHE A 122 10.03 -12.17 4.92
CA PHE A 122 10.50 -10.92 4.32
C PHE A 122 10.77 -9.89 5.41
N THR A 123 12.04 -9.51 5.56
CA THR A 123 12.46 -8.50 6.53
C THR A 123 12.52 -7.13 5.87
N GLY A 124 11.91 -6.13 6.50
CA GLY A 124 11.95 -4.74 6.06
C GLY A 124 13.15 -3.98 6.61
N GLU A 125 13.45 -2.84 5.99
CA GLU A 125 14.47 -1.90 6.48
C GLU A 125 14.18 -1.43 7.92
N PRO A 126 15.20 -1.29 8.78
CA PRO A 126 15.03 -0.81 10.15
C PRO A 126 14.47 0.62 10.19
N ALA A 127 13.62 0.92 11.16
CA ALA A 127 12.96 2.21 11.27
C ALA A 127 12.92 2.73 12.71
N LYS A 128 12.72 4.04 12.89
CA LYS A 128 12.60 4.66 14.23
C LYS A 128 11.27 4.38 14.92
N THR A 129 10.28 3.85 14.19
CA THR A 129 8.95 3.56 14.72
C THR A 129 8.47 2.18 14.26
N LYS A 130 7.69 1.50 15.12
CA LYS A 130 7.08 0.19 14.82
C LYS A 130 6.22 0.24 13.55
N LYS A 131 5.44 1.31 13.37
CA LYS A 131 4.56 1.49 12.20
C LYS A 131 5.34 1.56 10.89
N GLN A 132 6.47 2.27 10.89
CA GLN A 132 7.32 2.38 9.70
C GLN A 132 8.04 1.06 9.40
N ALA A 133 8.50 0.35 10.43
CA ALA A 133 9.13 -0.95 10.27
C ALA A 133 8.16 -1.98 9.63
N GLU A 134 6.91 -2.01 10.11
CA GLU A 134 5.87 -2.87 9.54
C GLU A 134 5.54 -2.52 8.08
N LYS A 135 5.50 -1.22 7.75
CA LYS A 135 5.34 -0.74 6.36
C LYS A 135 6.48 -1.26 5.48
N ASN A 136 7.72 -1.09 5.92
CA ASN A 136 8.90 -1.53 5.17
C ASN A 136 8.85 -3.04 4.90
N ALA A 137 8.47 -3.84 5.90
CA ALA A 137 8.33 -5.28 5.75
C ALA A 137 7.25 -5.65 4.71
N ALA A 138 6.09 -4.99 4.77
CA ALA A 138 4.99 -5.23 3.83
C ALA A 138 5.37 -4.85 2.38
N ILE A 139 6.09 -3.75 2.18
CA ILE A 139 6.59 -3.32 0.86
C ILE A 139 7.58 -4.35 0.30
N THR A 140 8.56 -4.78 1.11
CA THR A 140 9.54 -5.79 0.71
C THR A 140 8.85 -7.07 0.29
N ALA A 141 7.89 -7.57 1.08
CA ALA A 141 7.12 -8.76 0.72
C ALA A 141 6.33 -8.58 -0.57
N TRP A 142 5.60 -7.47 -0.73
CA TRP A 142 4.78 -7.23 -1.91
C TRP A 142 5.61 -7.12 -3.19
N SER A 143 6.75 -6.42 -3.11
CA SER A 143 7.67 -6.28 -4.24
C SER A 143 8.28 -7.62 -4.66
N ALA A 144 8.69 -8.45 -3.70
CA ALA A 144 9.18 -9.80 -3.94
C ALA A 144 8.10 -10.68 -4.59
N LEU A 145 6.85 -10.55 -4.15
CA LEU A 145 5.71 -11.32 -4.65
C LEU A 145 5.32 -10.92 -6.09
N LYS A 146 5.44 -9.63 -6.44
CA LYS A 146 5.32 -9.17 -7.84
C LYS A 146 6.43 -9.73 -8.71
N LYS A 147 7.66 -9.75 -8.21
CA LYS A 147 8.82 -10.29 -8.95
C LYS A 147 8.71 -11.79 -9.16
N SER A 148 8.25 -12.55 -8.16
CA SER A 148 8.07 -14.00 -8.26
C SER A 148 6.94 -14.38 -9.22
N LYS A 149 5.79 -13.69 -9.21
CA LYS A 149 4.71 -13.91 -10.19
C LYS A 149 5.19 -13.71 -11.63
N SER A 150 5.99 -12.68 -11.87
CA SER A 150 6.61 -12.47 -13.18
C SER A 150 7.57 -13.60 -13.56
N LEU A 151 8.38 -14.09 -12.61
CA LEU A 151 9.29 -15.20 -12.85
C LEU A 151 8.56 -16.52 -13.12
N TYR A 152 7.55 -16.87 -12.32
CA TYR A 152 6.74 -18.08 -12.57
C TYR A 152 6.07 -18.02 -13.94
N PHE A 153 5.54 -16.87 -14.35
CA PHE A 153 4.97 -16.71 -15.68
C PHE A 153 6.01 -16.94 -16.80
N ILE A 154 7.22 -16.40 -16.65
CA ILE A 154 8.32 -16.62 -17.59
C ILE A 154 8.74 -18.09 -17.62
N PHE A 155 8.95 -18.71 -16.45
CA PHE A 155 9.33 -20.13 -16.35
C PHE A 155 8.24 -21.04 -16.92
N TYR A 156 6.97 -20.75 -16.67
CA TYR A 156 5.85 -21.55 -17.18
C TYR A 156 5.73 -21.43 -18.70
N PHE A 157 5.93 -20.23 -19.26
CA PHE A 157 5.97 -20.03 -20.71
C PHE A 157 7.14 -20.78 -21.35
N PHE A 158 8.33 -20.71 -20.75
CA PHE A 158 9.50 -21.47 -21.20
C PHE A 158 9.27 -22.98 -21.13
N LEU A 159 8.70 -23.50 -20.04
CA LEU A 159 8.38 -24.92 -19.88
C LEU A 159 7.37 -25.39 -20.93
N ILE A 160 6.33 -24.59 -21.21
CA ILE A 160 5.35 -24.89 -22.27
C ILE A 160 6.02 -24.90 -23.65
N SER A 161 6.85 -23.91 -23.97
CA SER A 161 7.58 -23.86 -25.24
C SER A 161 8.52 -25.06 -25.42
N ILE A 162 9.24 -25.46 -24.35
CA ILE A 162 10.10 -26.64 -24.35
C ILE A 162 9.28 -27.91 -24.56
N TYR A 163 8.18 -28.07 -23.83
CA TYR A 163 7.30 -29.23 -23.96
C TYR A 163 6.73 -29.36 -25.39
N LEU A 164 6.29 -28.25 -25.99
CA LEU A 164 5.75 -28.22 -27.36
C LEU A 164 6.82 -28.55 -28.41
N PHE A 165 8.05 -28.05 -28.21
CA PHE A 165 9.19 -28.35 -29.08
C PHE A 165 9.57 -29.83 -29.05
N ILE A 166 9.60 -30.44 -27.86
CA ILE A 166 9.83 -31.88 -27.70
C ILE A 166 8.75 -32.69 -28.42
N LEU A 167 7.48 -32.28 -28.30
CA LEU A 167 6.35 -32.95 -28.97
C LEU A 167 6.50 -32.90 -30.51
N PHE A 168 6.91 -31.74 -31.04
CA PHE A 168 7.16 -31.55 -32.48
C PHE A 168 8.29 -32.45 -32.99
N LEU A 169 9.40 -32.53 -32.25
CA LEU A 169 10.52 -33.42 -32.59
C LEU A 169 10.11 -34.90 -32.60
N MET A 170 9.27 -35.33 -31.64
CA MET A 170 8.72 -36.68 -31.61
C MET A 170 7.84 -36.98 -32.82
N GLN A 171 6.97 -36.03 -33.23
CA GLN A 171 6.15 -36.18 -34.43
C GLN A 171 7.01 -36.23 -35.71
N CYS A 172 8.08 -35.43 -35.80
CA CYS A 172 9.02 -35.49 -36.91
C CYS A 172 9.75 -36.84 -37.00
N GLN A 173 10.21 -37.41 -35.87
CA GLN A 173 10.84 -38.74 -35.87
C GLN A 173 9.88 -39.85 -36.30
N ILE A 174 8.62 -39.80 -35.84
CA ILE A 174 7.58 -40.76 -36.26
C ILE A 174 7.32 -40.65 -37.76
N MET A 175 7.23 -39.44 -38.31
CA MET A 175 7.01 -39.21 -39.74
C MET A 175 8.18 -39.72 -40.59
N VAL A 176 9.44 -39.48 -40.17
CA VAL A 176 10.64 -40.00 -40.85
C VAL A 176 10.70 -41.52 -40.77
N HIS A 177 10.31 -42.12 -39.65
CA HIS A 177 10.27 -43.58 -39.52
C HIS A 177 9.19 -44.20 -40.42
N CYS A 178 8.03 -43.56 -40.53
CA CYS A 178 6.92 -44.01 -41.39
C CYS A 178 7.31 -43.91 -42.88
N LEU A 179 7.95 -42.81 -43.30
CA LEU A 179 8.46 -42.63 -44.67
C LEU A 179 9.53 -43.68 -45.05
N LYS A 180 10.32 -44.15 -44.09
CA LYS A 180 11.29 -45.25 -44.33
C LYS A 180 10.63 -46.61 -44.53
N GLN A 181 9.43 -46.84 -43.99
CA GLN A 181 8.70 -48.11 -44.15
C GLN A 181 7.92 -48.20 -45.46
N VAL A 182 7.51 -47.05 -46.03
CA VAL A 182 6.76 -47.00 -47.31
C VAL A 182 7.66 -47.10 -48.55
N LYS A 183 8.97 -46.86 -48.41
CA LYS A 183 9.95 -46.94 -49.52
C LYS A 183 10.63 -48.30 -49.68
N LYS A 184 10.15 -49.35 -49.01
CA LYS A 184 10.61 -50.74 -49.15
C LYS A 184 9.50 -51.59 -49.73
#